data_AF-A0A0R2SZC8-F1
#
_entry.id   AF-A0A0R2SZC8-F1
#
_cell.length_a   1.000
_cell.length_b   1.000
_cell.length_c   1.000
_cell.angle_alpha   90.00
_cell.angle_beta   90.00
_cell.angle_gamma   90.00
#
_symmetry.space_group_name_H-M   'P 1'
#
loop_
_entity.id
_entity.type
_entity.pdbx_description
1 polymer ?
#
loop_
_entity_poly.entity_id
_entity_poly.type
_entity_poly.pdbx_seq_one_letter_code
_entity_poly.pdbx_strand_id
1 'polypeptide(L)'
;MWKGRLTQIPELAQINKVNVLSRMEWLDKELIDREFIAGGYYTVADITAQCAFVMAKAAVDIHIPAELTNLSDWWARVSSRPTARA
;
A
#
# COMPACT_ATOMS: atom_id res chain seq x y z
N MET A 1 21.74 3.16 0.60
CA MET A 1 21.47 1.85 -0.03
C MET A 1 22.22 0.76 0.71
N TRP A 2 21.62 -0.43 0.86
CA TRP A 2 22.14 -1.55 1.68
C TRP A 2 23.08 -2.51 0.92
N LYS A 3 23.21 -2.33 -0.39
CA LYS A 3 24.12 -3.10 -1.25
C LYS A 3 25.56 -2.97 -0.72
N GLY A 4 26.19 -4.10 -0.43
CA GLY A 4 27.54 -4.15 0.14
C GLY A 4 27.63 -3.90 1.66
N ARG A 5 26.52 -3.57 2.34
CA ARG A 5 26.45 -3.45 3.81
C ARG A 5 25.86 -4.70 4.48
N LEU A 6 24.94 -5.37 3.79
CA LEU A 6 24.26 -6.59 4.25
C LEU A 6 24.14 -7.58 3.09
N THR A 7 24.22 -8.88 3.39
CA THR A 7 23.91 -9.94 2.44
C THR A 7 22.47 -9.80 1.99
N GLN A 8 22.27 -9.60 0.69
CA GLN A 8 20.95 -9.49 0.08
C GLN A 8 20.49 -10.88 -0.36
N ILE A 9 19.19 -11.16 -0.21
CA ILE A 9 18.57 -12.43 -0.63
C ILE A 9 17.56 -12.11 -1.74
N PRO A 10 17.93 -12.22 -3.03
CA PRO A 10 17.08 -11.83 -4.16
C PRO A 10 15.73 -12.56 -4.20
N GLU A 11 15.68 -13.80 -3.74
CA GLU A 11 14.49 -14.65 -3.73
C GLU A 11 13.40 -14.07 -2.83
N LEU A 12 13.79 -13.42 -1.72
CA LEU A 12 12.84 -12.72 -0.85
C LEU A 12 12.15 -11.57 -1.58
N ALA A 13 12.83 -10.88 -2.50
CA ALA A 13 12.20 -9.81 -3.27
C ALA A 13 11.10 -10.37 -4.20
N GLN A 14 11.33 -11.53 -4.81
CA GLN A 14 10.34 -12.17 -5.68
C GLN A 14 9.13 -12.67 -4.90
N ILE A 15 9.36 -13.34 -3.78
CA ILE A 15 8.27 -13.80 -2.88
C ILE A 15 7.45 -12.60 -2.38
N ASN A 16 8.12 -11.52 -1.98
CA ASN A 16 7.43 -10.35 -1.46
C ASN A 16 6.59 -9.63 -2.52
N LYS A 17 6.97 -9.65 -3.81
CA LYS A 17 6.10 -9.10 -4.88
C LYS A 17 4.75 -9.83 -4.94
N VAL A 18 4.77 -11.16 -4.86
CA VAL A 18 3.55 -11.98 -4.83
C VAL A 18 2.73 -11.69 -3.58
N ASN A 19 3.40 -11.61 -2.42
CA ASN A 19 2.74 -11.28 -1.15
C ASN A 19 2.07 -9.91 -1.19
N VAL A 20 2.73 -8.90 -1.77
CA VAL A 20 2.19 -7.54 -1.88
C VAL A 20 0.91 -7.54 -2.70
N LEU A 21 0.87 -8.24 -3.85
CA LEU A 21 -0.35 -8.38 -4.64
C LEU A 21 -1.48 -9.04 -3.84
N SER A 22 -1.20 -10.18 -3.20
CA SER A 22 -2.19 -10.88 -2.36
C SER A 22 -2.70 -10.02 -1.20
N ARG A 23 -1.85 -9.17 -0.61
CA ARG A 23 -2.26 -8.23 0.44
C ARG A 23 -3.10 -7.08 -0.10
N MET A 24 -2.83 -6.59 -1.30
CA MET A 24 -3.68 -5.60 -1.96
C MET A 24 -5.07 -6.19 -2.24
N GLU A 25 -5.15 -7.40 -2.78
CA GLU A 25 -6.42 -8.10 -3.04
C GLU A 25 -7.22 -8.35 -1.76
N TRP A 26 -6.54 -8.71 -0.66
CA TRP A 26 -7.19 -8.84 0.65
C TRP A 26 -7.71 -7.50 1.16
N LEU A 27 -6.91 -6.44 1.09
CA LEU A 27 -7.31 -5.13 1.57
C LEU A 27 -8.45 -4.53 0.75
N ASP A 28 -8.46 -4.74 -0.56
CA ASP A 28 -9.58 -4.34 -1.44
C ASP A 28 -10.91 -4.95 -0.95
N LYS A 29 -10.91 -6.22 -0.58
CA LYS A 29 -12.09 -6.90 -0.03
C LYS A 29 -12.49 -6.36 1.35
N GLU A 30 -11.51 -6.08 2.21
CA GLU A 30 -11.78 -5.50 3.55
C GLU A 30 -12.36 -4.08 3.47
N LEU A 31 -12.10 -3.36 2.38
CA LEU A 31 -12.60 -2.01 2.16
C LEU A 31 -14.03 -1.97 1.59
N ILE A 32 -14.65 -3.12 1.30
CA ILE A 32 -16.07 -3.17 0.94
C ILE A 32 -16.89 -2.55 2.08
N ASP A 33 -17.72 -1.57 1.73
CA ASP A 33 -18.57 -0.79 2.65
C ASP A 33 -17.80 -0.07 3.77
N ARG A 34 -16.49 0.15 3.64
CA ARG A 34 -15.68 0.92 4.59
C ARG A 34 -15.05 2.13 3.92
N GLU A 35 -15.16 3.30 4.55
CA GLU A 35 -14.53 4.51 4.05
C GLU A 35 -13.00 4.51 4.26
N PHE A 36 -12.56 3.97 5.40
CA PHE A 36 -11.18 3.84 5.84
C PHE A 36 -10.91 2.43 6.37
N ILE A 37 -9.64 2.07 6.54
CA ILE A 37 -9.25 0.68 6.90
C ILE A 37 -9.89 0.23 8.22
N ALA A 38 -10.01 1.14 9.19
CA ALA A 38 -10.64 0.87 10.48
C ALA A 38 -12.13 1.26 10.56
N GLY A 39 -12.78 1.59 9.43
CA GLY A 39 -14.19 1.97 9.36
C GLY A 39 -14.41 3.44 8.96
N GLY A 40 -15.18 4.18 9.75
CA GLY A 40 -15.67 5.54 9.38
C GLY A 40 -14.68 6.70 9.60
N TYR A 41 -13.47 6.44 10.11
CA TYR A 41 -12.49 7.50 10.40
C TYR A 41 -11.10 7.13 9.91
N TYR A 42 -10.33 8.14 9.50
CA TYR A 42 -8.93 8.00 9.14
C TYR A 42 -8.09 7.73 10.39
N THR A 43 -7.35 6.63 10.41
CA THR A 43 -6.59 6.18 11.59
C THR A 43 -5.13 5.87 11.25
N VAL A 44 -4.39 5.40 12.25
CA VAL A 44 -3.02 4.86 12.08
C VAL A 44 -2.96 3.72 11.06
N ALA A 45 -4.04 2.97 10.87
CA ALA A 45 -4.09 1.91 9.85
C ALA A 45 -3.95 2.51 8.44
N ASP A 46 -4.69 3.57 8.15
CA ASP A 46 -4.65 4.29 6.88
C ASP A 46 -3.32 5.02 6.67
N ILE A 47 -2.78 5.66 7.72
CA ILE A 47 -1.46 6.32 7.68
C ILE A 47 -0.39 5.30 7.29
N THR A 48 -0.39 4.14 7.96
CA THR A 48 0.60 3.09 7.73
C THR A 48 0.51 2.55 6.30
N ALA A 49 -0.70 2.23 5.85
CA ALA A 49 -0.92 1.77 4.48
C ALA A 49 -0.54 2.85 3.46
N GLN A 50 -0.89 4.12 3.70
CA GLN A 50 -0.55 5.22 2.81
C GLN A 50 0.96 5.35 2.64
N CYS A 51 1.72 5.36 3.73
CA CYS A 51 3.18 5.39 3.67
C CYS A 51 3.75 4.18 2.91
N ALA A 52 3.19 2.99 3.12
CA ALA A 52 3.59 1.79 2.40
C ALA A 52 3.37 1.94 0.88
N PHE A 53 2.23 2.45 0.43
CA PHE A 53 1.95 2.65 -1.00
C PHE A 53 2.78 3.77 -1.63
N VAL A 54 3.07 4.86 -0.91
CA VAL A 54 4.03 5.89 -1.35
C VAL A 54 5.40 5.26 -1.61
N MET A 55 5.89 4.46 -0.66
CA MET A 55 7.17 3.75 -0.80
C MET A 55 7.12 2.71 -1.92
N ALA A 56 6.02 1.96 -2.04
CA ALA A 56 5.83 0.95 -3.08
C ALA A 56 6.00 1.56 -4.48
N LYS A 57 5.36 2.71 -4.71
CA LYS A 57 5.48 3.45 -5.97
C LYS A 57 6.88 4.03 -6.18
N ALA A 58 7.42 4.73 -5.18
CA ALA A 58 8.65 5.51 -5.35
C ALA A 58 9.93 4.65 -5.33
N ALA A 59 9.98 3.56 -4.56
CA ALA A 59 11.20 2.79 -4.32
C ALA A 59 11.26 1.46 -5.06
N VAL A 60 10.11 0.86 -5.39
CA VAL A 60 10.03 -0.51 -5.95
C VAL A 60 9.13 -0.64 -7.19
N ASP A 61 8.59 0.47 -7.69
CA ASP A 61 7.73 0.53 -8.88
C ASP A 61 6.53 -0.43 -8.85
N ILE A 62 5.91 -0.57 -7.67
CA ILE A 62 4.68 -1.34 -7.49
C ILE A 62 3.49 -0.37 -7.43
N HIS A 63 2.47 -0.66 -8.24
CA HIS A 63 1.25 0.14 -8.34
C HIS A 63 0.03 -0.69 -7.91
N ILE A 64 -1.00 -0.02 -7.43
CA ILE A 64 -2.31 -0.65 -7.18
C ILE A 64 -2.89 -1.07 -8.54
N PRO A 65 -3.21 -2.36 -8.76
CA PRO A 65 -3.87 -2.81 -9.97
C PRO A 65 -5.25 -2.16 -10.13
N ALA A 66 -5.61 -1.78 -11.37
CA ALA A 66 -6.81 -1.00 -11.66
C ALA A 66 -8.12 -1.74 -11.34
N GLU A 67 -8.08 -3.07 -11.32
CA GLU A 67 -9.18 -3.95 -10.96
C GLU A 67 -9.52 -3.92 -9.45
N LEU A 68 -8.60 -3.46 -8.61
CA LEU A 68 -8.81 -3.32 -7.16
C LEU A 68 -9.47 -1.97 -6.86
N THR A 69 -10.76 -1.89 -7.19
CA THR A 69 -11.53 -0.64 -7.19
C THR A 69 -11.71 -0.03 -5.81
N ASN A 70 -12.02 -0.83 -4.77
CA ASN A 70 -12.20 -0.32 -3.40
C ASN A 70 -10.89 0.24 -2.84
N LEU A 71 -9.78 -0.46 -3.10
CA LEU A 71 -8.45 -0.02 -2.71
C LEU A 71 -8.03 1.24 -3.48
N SER A 72 -8.37 1.33 -4.76
CA SER A 72 -8.09 2.51 -5.60
C SER A 72 -8.87 3.74 -5.11
N ASP A 73 -10.14 3.57 -4.76
CA ASP A 73 -10.99 4.63 -4.21
C ASP A 73 -10.50 5.10 -2.83
N TRP A 74 -10.12 4.16 -1.97
CA TRP A 74 -9.47 4.47 -0.70
C TRP A 74 -8.17 5.26 -0.93
N TRP A 75 -7.33 4.83 -1.86
CA TRP A 75 -6.06 5.49 -2.16
C TRP A 75 -6.24 6.92 -2.65
N ALA A 76 -7.19 7.14 -3.55
CA ALA A 76 -7.55 8.47 -4.04
C ALA A 76 -8.00 9.39 -2.89
N ARG A 77 -8.86 8.87 -2.00
CA ARG A 77 -9.35 9.59 -0.83
C ARG A 77 -8.20 9.97 0.11
N VAL A 78 -7.38 9.02 0.56
CA VAL A 78 -6.31 9.31 1.53
C VAL A 78 -5.21 10.20 0.95
N SER A 79 -4.89 10.06 -0.35
CA SER A 79 -3.85 10.86 -1.02
C SER A 79 -4.30 12.27 -1.39
N SER A 80 -5.60 12.53 -1.41
CA SER A 80 -6.17 13.87 -1.60
C SER A 80 -6.12 14.74 -0.34
N ARG A 81 -5.86 14.14 0.83
CA ARG A 81 -5.84 14.86 2.11
C ARG A 81 -4.74 15.95 2.08
N PRO A 82 -5.00 17.16 2.62
CA PRO A 82 -4.00 18.23 2.65
C PRO A 82 -2.69 17.82 3.35
N THR A 83 -2.77 16.94 4.35
CA THR A 83 -1.61 16.46 5.10
C THR A 83 -0.85 15.33 4.40
N ALA A 84 -1.35 14.78 3.30
CA ALA A 84 -0.69 13.68 2.59
C ALA A 84 0.61 14.11 1.86
N ARG A 85 0.84 15.43 1.73
CA ARG A 85 2.03 16.03 1.09
C ARG A 85 2.79 16.96 2.05
N ALA A 86 2.43 16.94 3.33
CA ALA A 86 3.06 17.76 4.35
C ALA A 86 4.49 17.28 4.66
#